data_AF-A0ABC8BRZ0-F1
#
_entry.id   AF-A0ABC8BRZ0-F1
#
_cell.length_a   1.000
_cell.length_b   1.000
_cell.length_c   1.000
_cell.angle_alpha   90.00
_cell.angle_beta   90.00
_cell.angle_gamma   90.00
#
_symmetry.space_group_name_H-M   'P 1'
#
loop_
_entity.id
_entity.type
_entity.pdbx_description
1 polymer ?
#
loop_
_entity_poly.entity_id
_entity_poly.type
_entity_poly.pdbx_seq_one_letter_code
_entity_poly.pdbx_strand_id
1 'polypeptide(L)' 'MAHAGTEETTGPPDGGEPETAAVDREFVAALARRGIEMPPDLAPGVLAGNRSLRAMNRLLREAETTDV' A
#
# COMPACT_ATOMS: atom_id res chain seq x y z
N MET A 1 -13.27 -42.36 -19.05
CA MET A 1 -12.22 -41.85 -18.15
C MET A 1 -12.77 -40.57 -17.53
N ALA A 2 -13.03 -40.57 -16.22
CA ALA A 2 -13.55 -39.42 -15.49
C ALA A 2 -12.38 -38.69 -14.84
N HIS A 3 -12.14 -37.43 -15.20
CA HIS A 3 -11.10 -36.61 -14.60
C HIS A 3 -11.60 -36.09 -13.25
N ALA A 4 -10.85 -36.47 -12.20
CA ALA A 4 -11.04 -36.01 -10.84
C ALA A 4 -10.98 -34.47 -10.77
N GLY A 5 -12.03 -33.87 -10.22
CA GLY A 5 -12.04 -32.46 -9.87
C GLY A 5 -11.02 -32.22 -8.76
N THR A 6 -9.98 -31.46 -9.08
CA THR A 6 -9.03 -30.92 -8.12
C THR A 6 -9.78 -30.00 -7.16
N GLU A 7 -9.73 -30.35 -5.88
CA GLU A 7 -10.18 -29.54 -4.77
C GLU A 7 -9.39 -28.22 -4.77
N GLU A 8 -10.06 -27.12 -5.09
CA GLU A 8 -9.52 -25.77 -4.94
C GLU A 8 -9.48 -25.47 -3.44
N THR A 9 -8.37 -25.87 -2.79
CA THR A 9 -8.06 -25.48 -1.43
C THR A 9 -7.68 -24.00 -1.43
N THR A 10 -8.69 -23.14 -1.29
CA THR A 10 -8.49 -21.75 -0.89
C THR A 10 -8.01 -21.78 0.56
N GLY A 11 -6.69 -21.89 0.74
CA GLY A 11 -6.06 -21.62 2.03
C GLY A 11 -6.46 -20.22 2.51
N PRO A 12 -6.54 -20.00 3.83
CA PRO A 12 -6.90 -18.69 4.38
C PRO A 12 -5.94 -17.62 3.83
N PRO A 13 -6.42 -16.41 3.51
CA PRO A 13 -5.55 -15.35 3.02
C PRO A 13 -4.46 -15.12 4.06
N ASP A 14 -3.21 -15.21 3.60
CA ASP A 14 -2.01 -14.93 4.38
C ASP A 14 -2.26 -13.73 5.29
N GLY A 15 -2.13 -13.91 6.60
CA GLY A 15 -2.40 -12.90 7.64
C GLY A 15 -1.42 -11.73 7.65
N GLY A 16 -0.79 -11.44 6.51
CA GLY A 16 0.02 -10.26 6.28
C GLY A 16 -0.87 -9.04 6.18
N GLU A 17 -0.54 -8.01 6.94
CA GLU A 17 -1.19 -6.73 6.83
C GLU A 17 -1.05 -6.19 5.39
N PRO A 18 -2.12 -5.66 4.77
CA PRO A 18 -2.04 -5.16 3.40
C PRO A 18 -0.95 -4.08 3.30
N GLU A 19 -0.15 -4.11 2.22
CA GLU A 19 0.97 -3.19 1.98
C GLU A 19 0.56 -1.72 2.20
N THR A 20 -0.67 -1.38 1.82
CA THR A 20 -1.26 -0.04 2.00
C THR A 20 -1.38 0.38 3.47
N ALA A 21 -1.71 -0.53 4.38
CA ALA A 21 -1.84 -0.22 5.81
C ALA A 21 -0.47 -0.03 6.48
N ALA A 22 0.56 -0.75 6.04
CA ALA A 22 1.94 -0.50 6.48
C ALA A 22 2.42 0.90 6.04
N VAL A 23 2.15 1.27 4.78
CA VAL A 23 2.49 2.59 4.21
C VAL A 23 1.78 3.73 4.96
N ASP A 24 0.49 3.56 5.25
CA ASP A 24 -0.29 4.58 5.95
C ASP A 24 0.24 4.79 7.37
N ARG A 25 0.57 3.71 8.10
CA ARG A 25 1.17 3.81 9.45
C ARG A 25 2.53 4.49 9.45
N GLU A 26 3.38 4.17 8.47
CA GLU A 26 4.68 4.82 8.31
C GLU A 26 4.52 6.33 8.13
N PHE A 27 3.56 6.74 7.31
CA PHE A 27 3.25 8.14 7.07
C PHE A 27 2.71 8.84 8.31
N VAL A 28 1.74 8.24 9.03
CA VAL A 28 1.21 8.79 10.28
C VAL A 28 2.31 8.94 11.33
N ALA A 29 3.18 7.94 11.48
CA ALA A 29 4.32 8.02 12.39
C ALA A 29 5.29 9.14 11.99
N ALA A 30 5.47 9.39 10.69
CA ALA A 30 6.31 10.47 10.18
C ALA A 30 5.73 11.87 10.47
N LEU A 31 4.40 12.03 10.47
CA LEU A 31 3.72 13.25 10.89
C LEU A 31 3.89 13.48 12.40
N ALA A 32 3.67 12.43 13.20
CA ALA A 32 3.81 12.49 14.67
C ALA A 32 5.23 12.90 15.10
N ARG A 33 6.27 12.33 14.47
CA ARG A 33 7.68 12.71 14.73
C ARG A 33 7.98 14.19 14.42
N ARG A 34 7.17 14.83 13.57
CA ARG A 34 7.29 16.25 13.22
C ARG A 34 6.36 17.16 14.03
N GLY A 35 5.62 16.60 14.98
CA GLY A 35 4.61 17.35 15.75
C GLY A 35 3.44 17.81 14.89
N ILE A 36 3.19 17.15 13.76
CA ILE A 36 2.06 17.47 12.87
C ILE A 36 0.90 16.57 13.26
N GLU A 37 -0.17 17.18 13.78
CA GLU A 37 -1.43 16.51 14.03
C GLU A 37 -2.23 16.40 12.73
N MET A 38 -2.78 15.22 12.45
CA MET A 38 -3.66 14.99 11.32
C MET A 38 -5.11 14.98 11.79
N PRO A 39 -5.92 15.98 11.39
CA PRO A 39 -7.35 15.99 11.71
C PRO A 39 -8.04 14.71 11.18
N PRO A 40 -8.92 14.08 11.96
CA PRO A 40 -9.51 12.79 11.61
C PRO A 40 -10.43 12.86 10.38
N ASP A 41 -11.04 14.01 10.13
CA ASP A 41 -11.84 14.30 8.94
C ASP A 41 -10.98 14.37 7.66
N LEU A 42 -9.72 14.80 7.78
CA LEU A 42 -8.78 14.88 6.66
C LEU A 42 -8.02 13.56 6.42
N ALA A 43 -7.95 12.68 7.43
CA ALA A 43 -7.15 11.46 7.38
C ALA A 43 -7.41 10.59 6.12
N PRO A 44 -8.67 10.31 5.71
CA PRO A 44 -8.91 9.50 4.52
C PRO A 44 -8.32 10.11 3.24
N GLY A 45 -8.48 11.43 3.06
CA GLY A 45 -7.99 12.15 1.89
C GLY A 45 -6.46 12.28 1.87
N VAL A 46 -5.86 12.58 3.03
CA VAL A 46 -4.41 12.71 3.17
C VAL A 46 -3.70 11.38 2.91
N LEU A 47 -4.21 10.28 3.48
CA LEU A 47 -3.63 8.94 3.26
C LEU A 47 -3.78 8.50 1.81
N ALA A 48 -4.94 8.75 1.19
CA ALA A 48 -5.14 8.49 -0.24
C ALA A 48 -4.15 9.30 -1.10
N GLY A 49 -3.95 10.58 -0.80
CA GLY A 49 -2.99 11.44 -1.49
C GLY A 49 -1.54 10.93 -1.36
N ASN A 50 -1.13 10.53 -0.15
CA ASN A 50 0.19 9.95 0.10
C ASN A 50 0.43 8.66 -0.73
N ARG A 51 -0.57 7.79 -0.82
CA ARG A 51 -0.48 6.58 -1.67
C ARG A 51 -0.28 6.92 -3.15
N SER A 52 -1.06 7.87 -3.69
CA SER A 52 -0.91 8.32 -5.08
C SER A 52 0.46 8.94 -5.34
N LEU A 53 0.98 9.76 -4.41
CA LEU A 53 2.32 10.35 -4.52
C LEU A 53 3.42 9.29 -4.50
N ARG A 54 3.30 8.26 -3.65
CA ARG A 54 4.24 7.13 -3.65
C ARG A 54 4.22 6.37 -4.98
N ALA A 55 3.03 6.10 -5.53
CA ALA A 55 2.90 5.44 -6.82
C ALA A 55 3.54 6.27 -7.95
N MET A 56 3.26 7.58 -8.02
CA MET A 56 3.88 8.47 -9.01
C MET A 56 5.39 8.54 -8.88
N ASN A 57 5.92 8.65 -7.65
CA ASN A 57 7.36 8.67 -7.42
C ASN A 57 8.04 7.36 -7.83
N ARG A 58 7.34 6.22 -7.70
CA ARG A 58 7.84 4.94 -8.19
C ARG A 58 7.94 4.93 -9.72
N LEU A 59 6.89 5.38 -10.42
CA LEU A 59 6.88 5.48 -11.87
C LEU A 59 7.99 6.40 -12.40
N LEU A 60 8.23 7.54 -11.73
CA LEU A 60 9.30 8.47 -12.10
C LEU A 60 10.69 7.83 -11.97
N ARG A 61 10.95 7.11 -10.87
CA ARG A 61 12.22 6.39 -10.67
C ARG A 61 12.42 5.29 -11.71
N GLU A 62 11.37 4.55 -12.04
CA GLU A 62 11.42 3.50 -13.07
C GLU A 62 11.74 4.10 -14.45
N ALA A 63 11.16 5.26 -14.78
CA ALA A 63 11.45 5.99 -16.01
C ALA A 63 12.91 6.48 -16.08
N GLU A 64 13.44 7.05 -14.99
CA GLU A 64 14.85 7.50 -14.91
C GLU A 64 15.85 6.36 -15.14
N THR A 65 15.54 5.14 -14.69
CA THR A 65 16.39 3.96 -14.93
C THR A 65 16.27 3.37 -16.33
N THR A 66 15.21 3.69 -17.08
CA THR A 66 14.97 3.10 -18.42
C THR A 66 15.70 3.88 -19.53
N ASP A 67 16.12 5.11 -19.26
CA ASP A 67 16.87 5.97 -20.20
C ASP A 67 18.41 5.77 -20.15
N VAL A 68 18.89 4.68 -19.52
CA VAL A 68 20.31 4.31 -19.41
C VAL A 68 20.60 2.99 -20.12
#